data_AF-V2W564-F1
#
_entry.id   AF-V2W564-F1
#
_cell.length_a   1.000
_cell.length_b   1.000
_cell.length_c   1.000
_cell.angle_alpha   90.00
_cell.angle_beta   90.00
_cell.angle_gamma   90.00
#
_symmetry.space_group_name_H-M   'P 1'
#
loop_
_entity.id
_entity.type
_entity.pdbx_description
1 polymer ?
#
loop_
_entity_poly.entity_id
_entity_poly.type
_entity_poly.pdbx_seq_one_letter_code
_entity_poly.pdbx_strand_id
1 'polypeptide(L)'
;MKFTVTLTSLLLAATSVFTQTEDPYADYGVISPAAGTTISVNTPLNVTFNPHRYARESTNNIDIFLISGAETSEPKSVVWSGISTPAYQVDIDLTQLAAPVPGERTVLIQERFNGFGGGNSLAFWSQTFSVTE
;
A
#
# COMPACT_ATOMS: atom_id res chain seq x y z
N MET A 1 -42.58 57.53 -3.36
CA MET A 1 -41.17 57.18 -3.68
C MET A 1 -40.82 55.96 -2.84
N LYS A 2 -40.49 54.83 -3.46
CA LYS A 2 -40.16 53.56 -2.78
C LYS A 2 -38.64 53.42 -2.75
N PHE A 3 -38.05 53.35 -1.57
CA PHE A 3 -36.62 53.08 -1.39
C PHE A 3 -36.40 51.57 -1.31
N THR A 4 -35.61 51.04 -2.23
CA THR A 4 -35.16 49.65 -2.22
C THR A 4 -33.83 49.60 -1.48
N VAL A 5 -33.75 48.85 -0.39
CA VAL A 5 -32.50 48.54 0.31
C VAL A 5 -32.05 47.16 -0.12
N THR A 6 -30.96 47.09 -0.88
CA THR A 6 -30.34 45.82 -1.28
C THR A 6 -29.35 45.41 -0.20
N LEU A 7 -29.64 44.31 0.49
CA LEU A 7 -28.73 43.69 1.44
C LEU A 7 -27.71 42.84 0.66
N THR A 8 -26.47 43.31 0.55
CA THR A 8 -25.40 42.53 -0.08
C THR A 8 -24.70 41.72 1.01
N SER A 9 -25.08 40.44 1.14
CA SER A 9 -24.42 39.49 2.04
C SER A 9 -23.10 39.05 1.42
N LEU A 10 -21.99 39.52 1.99
CA LEU A 10 -20.64 39.08 1.60
C LEU A 10 -20.38 37.70 2.22
N LEU A 11 -20.52 36.61 1.46
CA LEU A 11 -20.01 35.30 1.88
C LEU A 11 -18.48 35.29 1.69
N LEU A 12 -17.72 35.31 2.79
CA LEU A 12 -16.32 34.92 2.76
C LEU A 12 -16.27 33.39 2.65
N ALA A 13 -15.98 32.89 1.45
CA ALA A 13 -15.52 31.52 1.30
C ALA A 13 -14.08 31.44 1.81
N ALA A 14 -13.89 30.86 3.00
CA ALA A 14 -12.57 30.47 3.46
C ALA A 14 -12.10 29.27 2.64
N THR A 15 -11.39 29.52 1.54
CA THR A 15 -10.58 28.47 0.91
C THR A 15 -9.38 28.24 1.81
N SER A 16 -9.47 27.26 2.70
CA SER A 16 -8.28 26.68 3.30
C SER A 16 -7.50 26.02 2.16
N VAL A 17 -6.50 26.71 1.63
CA VAL A 17 -5.46 26.08 0.82
C VAL A 17 -4.73 25.16 1.80
N PHE A 18 -5.04 23.87 1.76
CA PHE A 18 -4.12 22.87 2.28
C PHE A 18 -2.85 23.03 1.46
N THR A 19 -1.88 23.76 2.00
CA THR A 19 -0.50 23.61 1.56
C THR A 19 -0.14 22.18 1.90
N GLN A 20 -0.20 21.31 0.89
CA GLN A 20 0.40 19.99 0.95
C GLN A 20 1.88 20.25 1.18
N THR A 21 2.32 20.17 2.44
CA THR A 21 3.73 19.91 2.72
C THR A 21 4.05 18.68 1.88
N GLU A 22 4.97 18.81 0.90
CA GLU A 22 5.48 17.62 0.21
C GLU A 22 5.96 16.67 1.29
N ASP A 23 5.20 15.60 1.50
CA ASP A 23 5.64 14.54 2.37
C ASP A 23 6.87 13.94 1.67
N PRO A 24 8.09 14.05 2.25
CA PRO A 24 9.28 13.44 1.66
C PRO A 24 9.14 11.91 1.56
N TYR A 25 8.05 11.34 2.11
CA TYR A 25 7.66 9.95 2.02
C TYR A 25 6.47 9.64 1.11
N ALA A 26 5.96 10.62 0.34
CA ALA A 26 4.77 10.45 -0.52
C ALA A 26 4.89 9.28 -1.52
N ASP A 27 6.11 8.93 -1.91
CA ASP A 27 6.40 7.85 -2.85
C ASP A 27 6.71 6.49 -2.18
N TYR A 28 6.61 6.34 -0.84
CA TYR A 28 6.91 5.08 -0.13
C TYR A 28 5.68 4.18 0.04
N GLY A 29 5.88 2.87 -0.10
CA GLY A 29 4.91 1.84 0.28
C GLY A 29 4.31 1.07 -0.89
N VAL A 30 3.14 0.48 -0.68
CA VAL A 30 2.45 -0.29 -1.72
C VAL A 30 1.86 0.69 -2.73
N ILE A 31 2.37 0.66 -3.96
CA ILE A 31 1.86 1.47 -5.08
C ILE A 31 0.61 0.83 -5.68
N SER A 32 0.63 -0.50 -5.83
CA SER A 32 -0.48 -1.29 -6.37
C SER A 32 -0.66 -2.55 -5.54
N PRO A 33 -1.90 -2.95 -5.23
CA PRO A 33 -3.14 -2.25 -5.57
C PRO A 33 -3.31 -0.98 -4.75
N ALA A 34 -3.98 0.04 -5.29
CA ALA A 34 -4.33 1.22 -4.50
C ALA A 34 -5.37 0.84 -3.42
N ALA A 35 -5.38 1.56 -2.30
CA ALA A 35 -6.35 1.33 -1.23
C ALA A 35 -7.80 1.31 -1.74
N GLY A 36 -8.55 0.28 -1.34
CA GLY A 36 -9.97 0.13 -1.71
C GLY A 36 -10.21 -0.30 -3.17
N THR A 37 -9.16 -0.65 -3.93
CA THR A 37 -9.32 -1.23 -5.27
C THR A 37 -10.07 -2.56 -5.19
N THR A 38 -10.85 -2.87 -6.22
CA THR A 38 -11.55 -4.16 -6.38
C THR A 38 -10.86 -5.01 -7.44
N ILE A 39 -10.60 -6.28 -7.13
CA ILE A 39 -9.82 -7.22 -7.97
C ILE A 39 -10.56 -8.55 -8.03
N SER A 40 -10.66 -9.18 -9.20
CA SER A 40 -11.28 -10.50 -9.31
C SER A 40 -10.32 -11.58 -8.81
N VAL A 41 -10.83 -12.58 -8.10
CA VAL A 41 -10.07 -13.74 -7.61
C VAL A 41 -9.40 -14.51 -8.75
N ASN A 42 -9.98 -14.45 -9.95
CA ASN A 42 -9.47 -15.10 -11.16
C ASN A 42 -8.31 -14.34 -11.81
N THR A 43 -7.96 -13.16 -11.31
CA THR A 43 -6.83 -12.35 -11.80
C THR A 43 -5.67 -12.40 -10.81
N PRO A 44 -4.43 -12.69 -11.24
CA PRO A 44 -3.26 -12.56 -10.39
C PRO A 44 -3.15 -11.14 -9.84
N LEU A 45 -2.84 -11.03 -8.54
CA LEU A 45 -2.60 -9.75 -7.90
C LEU A 45 -1.19 -9.28 -8.20
N ASN A 46 -1.06 -8.24 -9.03
CA ASN A 46 0.20 -7.56 -9.27
C ASN A 46 0.46 -6.53 -8.16
N VAL A 47 1.26 -6.93 -7.18
CA VAL A 47 1.70 -6.05 -6.11
C VAL A 47 2.91 -5.27 -6.60
N THR A 48 2.80 -3.95 -6.64
CA THR A 48 3.93 -3.07 -6.89
C THR A 48 4.18 -2.29 -5.61
N PHE A 49 5.43 -2.23 -5.17
CA PHE A 49 5.78 -1.43 -4.01
C PHE A 49 7.05 -0.63 -4.29
N ASN A 50 7.06 0.59 -3.77
CA ASN A 50 8.23 1.43 -3.80
C ASN A 50 8.83 1.49 -2.39
N PRO A 51 9.97 0.83 -2.16
CA PRO A 51 10.67 0.95 -0.88
C PRO A 51 11.30 2.35 -0.68
N HIS A 52 11.38 3.17 -1.74
CA HIS A 52 12.05 4.47 -1.91
C HIS A 52 13.47 4.61 -1.30
N ARG A 53 14.40 5.07 -2.16
CA ARG A 53 15.85 5.31 -2.02
C ARG A 53 16.72 4.20 -1.42
N TYR A 54 16.11 3.25 -0.76
CA TYR A 54 16.74 2.14 -0.11
C TYR A 54 15.75 0.97 -0.17
N ALA A 55 15.73 0.21 -1.27
CA ALA A 55 16.16 -1.15 -1.01
C ALA A 55 17.48 -0.96 -0.28
N ARG A 56 17.48 -1.01 1.06
CA ARG A 56 18.68 -0.68 1.83
C ARG A 56 19.78 -1.48 1.15
N GLU A 57 20.98 -0.94 0.96
CA GLU A 57 22.10 -1.74 0.41
C GLU A 57 22.28 -3.07 1.17
N SER A 58 21.65 -3.15 2.34
CA SER A 58 21.53 -4.27 3.25
C SER A 58 20.16 -4.98 3.30
N THR A 59 19.25 -4.80 2.34
CA THR A 59 18.00 -5.59 2.28
C THR A 59 18.36 -7.03 2.02
N ASN A 60 17.99 -7.89 2.97
CA ASN A 60 18.32 -9.30 2.95
C ASN A 60 17.16 -10.14 2.44
N ASN A 61 15.92 -9.72 2.73
CA ASN A 61 14.73 -10.51 2.39
C ASN A 61 13.45 -9.67 2.36
N ILE A 62 12.55 -10.00 1.45
CA ILE A 62 11.16 -9.48 1.44
C ILE A 62 10.20 -10.66 1.45
N ASP A 63 9.35 -10.71 2.48
CA ASP A 63 8.25 -11.66 2.60
C ASP A 63 6.92 -10.93 2.40
N ILE A 64 6.02 -11.57 1.66
CA ILE A 64 4.73 -10.99 1.33
C ILE A 64 3.63 -11.95 1.77
N PHE A 65 2.69 -11.42 2.53
CA PHE A 65 1.58 -12.14 3.11
C PHE A 65 0.26 -11.63 2.54
N LEU A 66 -0.66 -12.54 2.29
CA LEU A 66 -2.06 -12.23 2.05
C LEU A 66 -2.85 -12.53 3.32
N ILE A 67 -3.64 -11.57 3.78
CA ILE A 67 -4.41 -11.65 5.04
C ILE A 67 -5.89 -11.50 4.73
N SER A 68 -6.72 -12.32 5.38
CA SER A 68 -8.19 -12.23 5.37
C SER A 68 -8.75 -12.54 6.76
N GLY A 69 -9.16 -11.51 7.51
CA GLY A 69 -9.64 -11.71 8.88
C GLY A 69 -8.54 -12.32 9.76
N ALA A 70 -8.76 -13.53 10.25
CA ALA A 70 -7.77 -14.28 11.04
C ALA A 70 -6.86 -15.20 10.19
N GLU A 71 -7.18 -15.38 8.91
CA GLU A 71 -6.42 -16.25 8.00
C GLU A 71 -5.24 -15.48 7.39
N THR A 72 -4.09 -16.13 7.31
CA THR A 72 -2.87 -15.59 6.67
C THR A 72 -2.27 -16.65 5.76
N SER A 73 -1.83 -16.26 4.57
CA SER A 73 -1.18 -17.17 3.63
C SER A 73 0.22 -17.51 4.10
N GLU A 74 0.78 -18.62 3.61
CA GLU A 74 2.22 -18.82 3.66
C GLU A 74 2.93 -17.62 3.00
N PRO A 75 4.04 -17.12 3.56
CA PRO A 75 4.77 -16.00 2.99
C PRO A 75 5.31 -16.35 1.61
N LYS A 76 5.09 -15.46 0.66
CA LYS A 76 5.80 -15.48 -0.61
C LYS A 76 7.08 -14.66 -0.47
N SER A 77 8.21 -15.35 -0.36
CA SER A 77 9.53 -14.70 -0.42
C SER A 77 9.91 -14.41 -1.86
N VAL A 78 10.46 -13.22 -2.13
CA VAL A 78 10.90 -12.86 -3.48
C VAL A 78 12.38 -13.15 -3.67
N VAL A 79 12.68 -13.92 -4.72
CA VAL A 79 14.02 -14.39 -5.04
C VAL A 79 14.30 -14.10 -6.51
N TRP A 80 15.38 -13.37 -6.79
CA TRP A 80 15.90 -13.15 -8.14
C TRP A 80 17.13 -14.02 -8.37
N SER A 81 17.08 -14.91 -9.39
CA SER A 81 18.18 -15.83 -9.72
C SER A 81 18.69 -16.67 -8.53
N GLY A 82 17.80 -17.08 -7.63
CA GLY A 82 18.16 -17.87 -6.44
C GLY A 82 18.69 -17.05 -5.24
N ILE A 83 18.77 -15.72 -5.36
CA ILE A 83 19.18 -14.81 -4.30
C ILE A 83 17.96 -14.04 -3.81
N SER A 84 17.75 -13.95 -2.49
CA SER A 84 16.69 -13.10 -1.96
C SER A 84 17.05 -11.64 -2.23
N THR A 85 16.16 -10.94 -2.93
CA THR A 85 16.42 -9.56 -3.40
C THR A 85 15.22 -8.67 -3.13
N PRO A 86 15.45 -7.36 -2.99
CA PRO A 86 14.37 -6.39 -3.10
C PRO A 86 13.60 -6.61 -4.40
N ALA A 87 12.31 -6.88 -4.28
CA ALA A 87 11.41 -6.88 -5.42
C ALA A 87 10.86 -5.47 -5.61
N TYR A 88 10.50 -5.09 -6.82
CA TYR A 88 9.62 -3.92 -7.05
C TYR A 88 8.20 -4.36 -7.37
N GLN A 89 8.07 -5.59 -7.89
CA GLN A 89 6.82 -6.17 -8.31
C GLN A 89 6.79 -7.66 -7.95
N VAL A 90 5.64 -8.15 -7.54
CA VAL A 90 5.35 -9.58 -7.38
C VAL A 90 3.94 -9.88 -7.84
N ASP A 91 3.73 -11.07 -8.40
CA ASP A 91 2.40 -11.57 -8.74
C ASP A 91 1.96 -12.55 -7.65
N ILE A 92 0.78 -12.35 -7.07
CA ILE A 92 0.25 -13.18 -5.98
C ILE A 92 -1.01 -13.88 -6.45
N ASP A 93 -1.08 -15.18 -6.17
CA ASP A 93 -2.29 -15.97 -6.40
C ASP A 93 -3.28 -15.70 -5.27
N LEU A 94 -4.43 -15.11 -5.60
CA LEU A 94 -5.47 -14.75 -4.64
C LEU A 94 -6.20 -15.96 -4.04
N THR A 95 -6.01 -17.15 -4.61
CA THR A 95 -6.59 -18.41 -4.12
C THR A 95 -5.81 -19.05 -2.96
N GLN A 96 -4.67 -18.48 -2.58
CA GLN A 96 -3.83 -18.99 -1.49
C GLN A 96 -4.52 -18.99 -0.11
N LEU A 97 -5.61 -18.25 0.04
CA LEU A 97 -6.46 -18.26 1.23
C LEU A 97 -7.77 -18.98 0.94
N ALA A 98 -8.17 -19.92 1.80
CA ALA A 98 -9.50 -20.55 1.77
C ALA A 98 -10.63 -19.63 2.26
N ALA A 99 -10.42 -18.31 2.28
CA ALA A 99 -11.36 -17.34 2.81
C ALA A 99 -12.50 -17.06 1.82
N PRO A 100 -13.71 -16.72 2.30
CA PRO A 100 -14.86 -16.40 1.44
C PRO A 100 -14.55 -15.27 0.45
N VAL A 101 -15.00 -15.44 -0.80
CA VAL A 101 -15.02 -14.42 -1.86
C VAL A 101 -16.49 -14.15 -2.19
N PRO A 102 -16.93 -12.89 -2.39
CA PRO A 102 -16.16 -11.65 -2.27
C PRO A 102 -15.78 -11.32 -0.82
N GLY A 103 -14.68 -10.59 -0.65
CA GLY A 103 -14.23 -10.20 0.68
C GLY A 103 -13.02 -9.26 0.67
N GLU A 104 -12.83 -8.56 1.78
CA GLU A 104 -11.65 -7.73 1.99
C GLU A 104 -10.40 -8.60 2.18
N ARG A 105 -9.29 -8.14 1.60
CA ARG A 105 -7.97 -8.72 1.72
C ARG A 105 -6.96 -7.62 2.00
N THR A 106 -5.93 -7.98 2.76
CA THR A 106 -4.80 -7.10 3.02
C THR A 106 -3.53 -7.77 2.52
N VAL A 107 -2.79 -7.11 1.65
CA VAL A 107 -1.40 -7.48 1.39
C VAL A 107 -0.53 -6.85 2.48
N LEU A 108 0.35 -7.64 3.09
CA LEU A 108 1.36 -7.18 4.03
C LEU A 108 2.73 -7.54 3.46
N ILE A 109 3.58 -6.53 3.30
CA ILE A 109 4.97 -6.66 2.86
C ILE A 109 5.85 -6.44 4.09
N GLN A 110 6.71 -7.40 4.36
CA GLN A 110 7.72 -7.33 5.40
C GLN A 110 9.11 -7.36 4.76
N GLU A 111 9.88 -6.29 4.95
CA GLU A 111 11.28 -6.25 4.56
C GLU A 111 12.17 -6.51 5.78
N ARG A 112 13.16 -7.38 5.61
CA ARG A 112 14.28 -7.57 6.52
C ARG A 112 15.55 -6.96 5.93
N PHE A 113 16.25 -6.16 6.72
CA PHE A 113 17.47 -5.49 6.28
C PHE A 113 18.47 -5.32 7.43
N ASN A 114 19.76 -5.14 7.12
CA ASN A 114 20.75 -4.73 8.11
C ASN A 114 20.64 -3.23 8.37
N GLY A 115 20.23 -2.88 9.59
CA GLY A 115 20.19 -1.51 10.07
C GLY A 115 21.59 -0.95 10.33
N PHE A 116 21.64 0.35 10.65
CA PHE A 116 22.87 0.99 11.09
C PHE A 116 23.47 0.24 12.30
N GLY A 117 24.75 -0.12 12.23
CA GLY A 117 25.41 -0.96 13.24
C GLY A 117 25.29 -2.47 13.02
N GLY A 118 24.73 -2.92 11.88
CA GLY A 118 24.70 -4.34 11.48
C GLY A 118 23.58 -5.17 12.15
N GLY A 119 22.70 -4.53 12.91
CA GLY A 119 21.56 -5.21 13.54
C GLY A 119 20.45 -5.53 12.54
N ASN A 120 19.83 -6.71 12.66
CA ASN A 120 18.64 -7.05 11.89
C ASN A 120 17.50 -6.09 12.25
N SER A 121 16.88 -5.52 11.22
CA SER A 121 15.80 -4.55 11.34
C SER A 121 14.68 -4.90 10.38
N LEU A 122 13.46 -4.46 10.71
CA LEU A 122 12.25 -4.78 9.98
C LEU A 122 11.53 -3.50 9.54
N ALA A 123 10.96 -3.53 8.34
CA ALA A 123 10.00 -2.55 7.86
C ALA A 123 8.75 -3.27 7.33
N PHE A 124 7.60 -2.62 7.49
CA PHE A 124 6.30 -3.17 7.14
C PHE A 124 5.51 -2.17 6.32
N TRP A 125 4.83 -2.68 5.30
CA TRP A 125 3.83 -1.94 4.53
C TRP A 125 2.64 -2.83 4.33
N SER A 126 1.45 -2.25 4.34
CA SER A 126 0.23 -3.01 4.14
C SER A 126 -0.77 -2.23 3.34
N GLN A 127 -1.54 -2.93 2.54
CA GLN A 127 -2.57 -2.32 1.72
C GLN A 127 -3.79 -3.21 1.62
N THR A 128 -4.94 -2.63 1.91
CA THR A 128 -6.23 -3.31 1.85
C THR A 128 -6.93 -3.07 0.52
N PHE A 129 -7.52 -4.12 -0.03
CA PHE A 129 -8.27 -4.15 -1.27
C PHE A 129 -9.42 -5.17 -1.16
N SER A 130 -10.39 -5.10 -2.05
CA SER A 130 -11.52 -6.02 -2.09
C SER A 130 -11.32 -7.05 -3.20
N VAL A 131 -11.57 -8.32 -2.89
CA VAL A 131 -11.60 -9.41 -3.86
C VAL A 131 -13.04 -9.73 -4.21
N THR A 132 -13.33 -9.89 -5.50
CA THR A 132 -14.62 -10.34 -6.04
C THR A 132 -14.46 -11.67 -6.77
N GLU A 133 -15.59 -12.27 -7.13
CA GLU A 133 -15.62 -13.42 -8.05
C GLU A 133 -15.00 -13.08 -9.42
#